data_AF-A0A2U8VZY4-F1
#
_entry.id   AF-A0A2U8VZY4-F1
#
_cell.length_a   1.000
_cell.length_b   1.000
_cell.length_c   1.000
_cell.angle_alpha   90.00
_cell.angle_beta   90.00
_cell.angle_gamma   90.00
#
_symmetry.space_group_name_H-M   'P 1'
#
loop_
_entity.id
_entity.type
_entity.pdbx_description
1 polymer ?
#
loop_
_entity_poly.entity_id
_entity_poly.type
_entity_poly.pdbx_seq_one_letter_code
_entity_poly.pdbx_strand_id
1 'polypeptide(L)'
;MSIANLSIRAKILVPLLIVLLVATALSGLIDLQSLSAISELRALSRKTVEAEDSSREAREAFEKGEQILARVLAMTDFQDTRGVEADFRNATRKLAAGLDLLRVATLSERMSGLGAEAKGAAERWQTDAEILLGIRAAQAIPTLEAMSRHSAGLRRQLDEAVALAGQEAQIRSAEAESGLRRQI
;
A
#
# COMPACT_ATOMS: atom_id res chain seq x y z
N MET A 1 5.68 -53.75 38.26
CA MET A 1 5.16 -53.28 39.57
C MET A 1 3.64 -53.18 39.44
N SER A 2 2.91 -53.82 40.35
CA SER A 2 1.52 -54.26 40.21
C SER A 2 0.50 -53.11 40.15
N ILE A 3 -0.33 -53.05 39.09
CA ILE A 3 -1.50 -52.14 38.98
C ILE A 3 -2.76 -52.86 39.50
N ALA A 4 -2.66 -53.49 40.66
CA ALA A 4 -3.75 -54.23 41.28
C ALA A 4 -4.00 -53.70 42.68
N ASN A 5 -4.68 -52.54 42.77
CA ASN A 5 -5.60 -52.14 43.84
C ASN A 5 -5.98 -50.65 43.72
N LEU A 6 -6.85 -50.31 42.76
CA LEU A 6 -7.51 -49.00 42.71
C LEU A 6 -8.99 -49.18 42.35
N SER A 7 -9.84 -48.54 43.18
CA SER A 7 -11.31 -48.60 43.18
C SER A 7 -11.91 -48.54 41.77
N ILE A 8 -12.95 -49.36 41.52
CA ILE A 8 -13.71 -49.44 40.25
C ILE A 8 -14.18 -48.05 39.77
N ARG A 9 -14.43 -47.12 40.70
CA ARG A 9 -14.79 -45.73 40.39
C ARG A 9 -13.65 -44.96 39.69
N ALA A 10 -12.38 -45.21 40.03
CA ALA A 10 -11.22 -44.58 39.40
C ALA A 10 -10.92 -45.15 38.00
N LYS A 11 -11.27 -46.42 37.73
CA LYS A 11 -11.09 -47.06 36.42
C LYS A 11 -11.99 -46.46 35.32
N ILE A 12 -13.11 -45.85 35.71
CA ILE A 12 -14.06 -45.19 34.79
C ILE A 12 -13.82 -43.67 34.75
N LEU A 13 -13.44 -43.05 35.88
CA LEU A 13 -13.21 -41.59 35.96
C LEU A 13 -11.92 -41.13 35.28
N VAL A 14 -10.85 -41.93 35.32
CA VAL A 14 -9.55 -41.58 34.71
C VAL A 14 -9.62 -41.36 33.19
N PRO A 15 -10.22 -42.25 32.38
CA PRO A 15 -10.33 -42.01 30.94
C PRO A 15 -11.26 -40.82 30.61
N LEU A 16 -12.31 -40.58 31.41
CA LEU A 16 -13.20 -39.43 31.23
C LEU A 16 -12.48 -38.09 31.50
N LEU A 17 -11.65 -38.04 32.55
CA LEU A 17 -10.81 -36.88 32.86
C LEU A 17 -9.72 -36.67 31.80
N ILE A 18 -9.11 -37.72 31.28
CA ILE A 18 -8.12 -37.62 30.18
C ILE A 18 -8.78 -37.08 28.90
N VAL A 19 -9.99 -37.54 28.54
CA VAL A 19 -10.73 -37.01 27.39
C VAL A 19 -11.14 -35.55 27.61
N LEU A 20 -11.54 -35.17 28.83
CA LEU A 20 -11.88 -33.78 29.16
C LEU A 20 -10.65 -32.86 29.09
N LEU A 21 -9.48 -33.34 29.53
CA LEU A 21 -8.21 -32.61 29.52
C LEU A 21 -7.63 -32.51 28.09
N VAL A 22 -7.82 -33.54 27.26
CA VAL A 22 -7.51 -33.52 25.83
C VAL A 22 -8.45 -32.57 25.06
N ALA A 23 -9.75 -32.55 25.40
CA ALA A 23 -10.72 -31.62 24.82
C ALA A 23 -10.44 -30.15 25.19
N THR A 24 -10.04 -29.87 26.43
CA THR A 24 -9.61 -28.52 26.84
C THR A 24 -8.24 -28.12 26.28
N ALA A 25 -7.31 -29.07 26.12
CA ALA A 25 -6.04 -28.82 25.43
C ALA A 25 -6.23 -28.56 23.93
N LEU A 26 -7.20 -29.21 23.27
CA LEU A 26 -7.59 -28.95 21.89
C LEU A 26 -8.30 -27.59 21.74
N SER A 27 -9.18 -27.20 22.67
CA SER A 27 -9.80 -25.85 22.67
C SER A 27 -8.79 -24.73 22.95
N GLY A 28 -7.78 -24.95 23.79
CA GLY A 28 -6.71 -23.98 24.04
C GLY A 28 -5.75 -23.78 22.85
N LEU A 29 -5.61 -24.79 21.98
CA LEU A 29 -4.79 -24.68 20.76
C LEU A 29 -5.53 -24.00 19.59
N ILE A 30 -6.87 -24.03 19.58
CA ILE A 30 -7.69 -23.34 18.57
C ILE A 30 -7.74 -21.82 18.82
N ASP A 31 -7.64 -21.38 20.09
CA ASP A 31 -7.72 -19.97 20.46
C ASP A 31 -6.46 -19.16 20.05
N LEU A 32 -5.28 -19.81 20.01
CA LEU A 32 -4.01 -19.18 19.64
C LEU A 32 -3.81 -19.07 18.12
N GLN A 33 -4.29 -20.04 17.32
CA GLN A 33 -4.17 -19.99 15.86
C GLN A 33 -5.25 -19.11 15.20
N SER A 34 -6.43 -19.01 15.81
CA SER A 34 -7.51 -18.11 15.38
C SER A 34 -7.10 -16.64 15.52
N LEU A 35 -6.50 -16.26 16.66
CA LEU A 35 -6.08 -14.88 16.90
C LEU A 35 -4.89 -14.44 16.03
N SER A 36 -3.92 -15.34 15.76
CA SER A 36 -2.80 -15.02 14.84
C SER A 36 -3.27 -14.91 13.39
N ALA A 37 -4.12 -15.82 12.91
CA ALA A 37 -4.65 -15.75 11.54
C ALA A 37 -5.52 -14.51 11.30
N ILE A 38 -6.37 -14.13 12.27
CA ILE A 38 -7.21 -12.94 12.17
C ILE A 38 -6.38 -11.65 12.26
N SER A 39 -5.34 -11.61 13.09
CA SER A 39 -4.46 -10.44 13.20
C SER A 39 -3.58 -10.25 11.95
N GLU A 40 -3.07 -11.34 11.37
CA GLU A 40 -2.35 -11.32 10.09
C GLU A 40 -3.26 -10.90 8.93
N LEU A 41 -4.51 -11.40 8.86
CA LEU A 41 -5.49 -10.94 7.88
C LEU A 41 -5.80 -9.45 8.02
N ARG A 42 -5.95 -8.94 9.25
CA ARG A 42 -6.21 -7.51 9.50
C ARG A 42 -5.02 -6.64 9.14
N ALA A 43 -3.80 -7.09 9.43
CA ALA A 43 -2.58 -6.38 9.04
C ALA A 43 -2.40 -6.38 7.51
N LEU A 44 -2.71 -7.50 6.86
CA LEU A 44 -2.66 -7.67 5.42
C LEU A 44 -3.69 -6.78 4.71
N SER A 45 -4.95 -6.84 5.12
CA SER A 45 -6.04 -6.01 4.60
C SER A 45 -5.75 -4.52 4.77
N ARG A 46 -5.20 -4.11 5.92
CA ARG A 46 -4.80 -2.72 6.15
C ARG A 46 -3.70 -2.26 5.19
N LYS A 47 -2.64 -3.06 5.01
CA LYS A 47 -1.55 -2.73 4.09
C LYS A 47 -2.02 -2.59 2.65
N THR A 48 -2.96 -3.43 2.23
CA THR A 48 -3.46 -3.38 0.86
C THR A 48 -4.36 -2.18 0.61
N VAL A 49 -5.25 -1.83 1.56
CA VAL A 49 -6.05 -0.60 1.49
C VAL A 49 -5.14 0.63 1.51
N GLU A 50 -4.13 0.64 2.37
CA GLU A 50 -3.16 1.73 2.46
C GLU A 50 -2.36 1.91 1.16
N ALA A 51 -1.97 0.82 0.50
CA ALA A 51 -1.30 0.88 -0.80
C ALA A 51 -2.23 1.40 -1.92
N GLU A 52 -3.52 1.04 -1.91
CA GLU A 52 -4.50 1.52 -2.87
C GLU A 52 -4.77 3.02 -2.69
N ASP A 53 -5.10 3.44 -1.47
CA ASP A 53 -5.37 4.84 -1.14
C ASP A 53 -4.15 5.72 -1.46
N SER A 54 -2.97 5.26 -1.08
CA SER A 54 -1.71 5.95 -1.35
C SER A 54 -1.42 6.09 -2.85
N SER A 55 -1.72 5.07 -3.66
CA SER A 55 -1.55 5.12 -5.11
C SER A 55 -2.53 6.12 -5.76
N ARG A 56 -3.77 6.16 -5.28
CA ARG A 56 -4.79 7.12 -5.74
C ARG A 56 -4.40 8.56 -5.37
N GLU A 57 -4.01 8.79 -4.11
CA GLU A 57 -3.55 10.10 -3.65
C GLU A 57 -2.32 10.59 -4.43
N ALA A 58 -1.36 9.70 -4.71
CA ALA A 58 -0.20 10.03 -5.54
C ALA A 58 -0.62 10.45 -6.96
N ARG A 59 -1.56 9.72 -7.56
CA ARG A 59 -2.10 10.05 -8.89
C ARG A 59 -2.80 11.41 -8.90
N GLU A 60 -3.68 11.67 -7.94
CA GLU A 60 -4.40 12.95 -7.83
C GLU A 60 -3.44 14.12 -7.60
N ALA A 61 -2.42 13.93 -6.75
CA ALA A 61 -1.40 14.93 -6.50
C ALA A 61 -0.59 15.26 -7.77
N PHE A 62 -0.23 14.25 -8.55
CA PHE A 62 0.43 14.43 -9.85
C PHE A 62 -0.47 15.19 -10.84
N GLU A 63 -1.74 14.79 -10.98
CA GLU A 63 -2.70 15.46 -11.87
C GLU A 63 -2.89 16.94 -11.49
N LYS A 64 -2.92 17.25 -10.18
CA LYS A 64 -2.96 18.63 -9.70
C LYS A 64 -1.72 19.43 -10.08
N GLY A 65 -0.53 18.82 -9.95
CA GLY A 65 0.73 19.43 -10.38
C GLY A 65 0.75 19.74 -11.88
N GLU A 66 0.29 18.81 -12.71
CA GLU A 66 0.14 18.99 -14.16
C GLU A 66 -0.82 20.13 -14.52
N GLN A 67 -1.95 20.25 -13.80
CA GLN A 67 -2.89 21.35 -14.01
C GLN A 67 -2.28 22.72 -13.69
N ILE A 68 -1.48 22.81 -12.62
CA ILE A 68 -0.75 24.05 -12.27
C ILE A 68 0.24 24.40 -13.37
N LEU A 69 1.03 23.42 -13.81
CA LEU A 69 2.01 23.60 -14.88
C LEU A 69 1.33 24.06 -16.18
N ALA A 70 0.27 23.38 -16.61
CA ALA A 70 -0.47 23.72 -17.81
C ALA A 70 -1.07 25.13 -17.74
N ARG A 71 -1.60 25.55 -16.59
CA ARG A 71 -2.15 26.89 -16.40
C ARG A 71 -1.09 27.98 -16.55
N VAL A 72 0.08 27.78 -15.95
CA VAL A 72 1.19 28.75 -16.03
C VAL A 72 1.74 28.83 -17.45
N LEU A 73 1.91 27.69 -18.11
CA LEU A 73 2.40 27.61 -19.48
C LEU A 73 1.41 28.14 -20.52
N ALA A 74 0.10 28.09 -20.24
CA ALA A 74 -0.90 28.68 -21.11
C ALA A 74 -0.81 30.22 -21.16
N MET A 75 -0.20 30.85 -20.14
CA MET A 75 -0.02 32.31 -20.02
C MET A 75 -1.31 33.12 -20.22
N THR A 76 -2.47 32.52 -19.95
CA THR A 76 -3.78 33.15 -20.20
C THR A 76 -4.19 34.14 -19.13
N ASP A 77 -3.70 33.96 -17.91
CA ASP A 77 -4.11 34.73 -16.73
C ASP A 77 -2.91 35.23 -15.94
N PHE A 78 -3.06 36.38 -15.27
CA PHE A 78 -2.05 36.89 -14.35
C PHE A 78 -2.02 36.00 -13.09
N GLN A 79 -0.94 35.27 -12.90
CA GLN A 79 -0.77 34.35 -11.76
C GLN A 79 0.15 34.99 -10.70
N ASP A 80 -0.20 34.85 -9.42
CA ASP A 80 0.76 35.11 -8.34
C ASP A 80 1.81 33.98 -8.30
N THR A 81 3.05 34.32 -8.65
CA THR A 81 4.18 33.38 -8.69
C THR A 81 4.40 32.68 -7.34
N ARG A 82 4.16 33.37 -6.21
CA ARG A 82 4.34 32.75 -4.88
C ARG A 82 3.25 31.73 -4.56
N GLY A 83 2.00 32.03 -4.93
CA GLY A 83 0.89 31.10 -4.83
C GLY A 83 1.10 29.85 -5.67
N VAL A 84 1.52 30.04 -6.93
CA VAL A 84 1.87 28.93 -7.85
C VAL A 84 2.97 28.05 -7.27
N GLU A 85 4.06 28.64 -6.77
CA GLU A 85 5.14 27.87 -6.15
C GLU A 85 4.66 27.06 -4.95
N ALA A 86 3.88 27.68 -4.05
CA ALA A 86 3.38 27.02 -2.85
C ALA A 86 2.46 25.83 -3.19
N ASP A 87 1.54 26.03 -4.14
CA ASP A 87 0.62 25.00 -4.60
C ASP A 87 1.34 23.86 -5.30
N PHE A 88 2.31 24.19 -6.16
CA PHE A 88 3.12 23.19 -6.87
C PHE A 88 3.95 22.36 -5.89
N ARG A 89 4.67 23.00 -4.95
CA ARG A 89 5.44 22.30 -3.90
C ARG A 89 4.58 21.47 -2.97
N ASN A 90 3.33 21.87 -2.74
CA ASN A 90 2.39 21.07 -1.96
C ASN A 90 1.97 19.81 -2.72
N ALA A 91 1.64 19.95 -4.01
CA ALA A 91 1.30 18.82 -4.87
C ALA A 91 2.48 17.83 -4.99
N THR A 92 3.70 18.31 -5.23
CA THR A 92 4.88 17.43 -5.37
C THR A 92 5.26 16.75 -4.05
N ARG A 93 5.09 17.41 -2.90
CA ARG A 93 5.27 16.76 -1.59
C ARG A 93 4.26 15.65 -1.35
N LYS A 94 2.99 15.86 -1.70
CA LYS A 94 1.95 14.82 -1.60
C LYS A 94 2.23 13.64 -2.53
N LEU A 95 2.65 13.93 -3.77
CA LEU A 95 3.08 12.90 -4.71
C LEU A 95 4.24 12.07 -4.15
N ALA A 96 5.30 12.73 -3.64
CA ALA A 96 6.45 12.05 -3.06
C ALA A 96 6.06 11.20 -1.84
N ALA A 97 5.21 11.73 -0.95
CA ALA A 97 4.72 11.02 0.22
C ALA A 97 3.88 9.79 -0.17
N GLY A 98 3.00 9.92 -1.18
CA GLY A 98 2.23 8.80 -1.70
C GLY A 98 3.13 7.73 -2.32
N LEU A 99 4.13 8.10 -3.10
CA LEU A 99 5.08 7.13 -3.68
C LEU A 99 5.93 6.43 -2.61
N ASP A 100 6.31 7.13 -1.54
CA ASP A 100 7.03 6.53 -0.41
C ASP A 100 6.15 5.59 0.41
N LEU A 101 4.90 5.96 0.66
CA LEU A 101 3.92 5.10 1.33
C LEU A 101 3.62 3.86 0.50
N LEU A 102 3.41 4.01 -0.81
CA LEU A 102 3.26 2.90 -1.73
C LEU A 102 4.42 1.92 -1.55
N ARG A 103 5.67 2.38 -1.65
CA ARG A 103 6.88 1.55 -1.49
C ARG A 103 6.93 0.79 -0.17
N VAL A 104 6.45 1.38 0.93
CA VAL A 104 6.46 0.76 2.27
C VAL A 104 5.27 -0.19 2.48
N ALA A 105 4.12 0.12 1.89
CA ALA A 105 2.89 -0.66 2.01
C ALA A 105 2.87 -1.89 1.10
N THR A 106 3.74 -1.96 0.08
CA THR A 106 3.77 -3.10 -0.85
C THR A 106 4.05 -4.43 -0.16
N LEU A 107 3.41 -5.48 -0.66
CA LEU A 107 3.63 -6.86 -0.24
C LEU A 107 4.43 -7.65 -1.29
N SER A 108 4.69 -7.06 -2.47
CA SER A 108 5.42 -7.66 -3.58
C SER A 108 6.64 -6.85 -3.99
N GLU A 109 7.72 -7.55 -4.34
CA GLU A 109 8.95 -6.94 -4.87
C GLU A 109 8.67 -6.13 -6.15
N ARG A 110 7.70 -6.57 -6.96
CA ARG A 110 7.25 -5.87 -8.16
C ARG A 110 6.68 -4.49 -7.86
N MET A 111 5.76 -4.37 -6.89
CA MET A 111 5.21 -3.07 -6.52
C MET A 111 6.27 -2.16 -5.89
N SER A 112 7.20 -2.71 -5.11
CA SER A 112 8.31 -1.94 -4.53
C SER A 112 9.22 -1.36 -5.63
N GLY A 113 9.56 -2.17 -6.64
CA GLY A 113 10.31 -1.74 -7.81
C GLY A 113 9.58 -0.63 -8.60
N LEU A 114 8.29 -0.81 -8.87
CA LEU A 114 7.48 0.19 -9.55
C LEU A 114 7.41 1.52 -8.77
N GLY A 115 7.25 1.46 -7.44
CA GLY A 115 7.27 2.64 -6.58
C GLY A 115 8.61 3.39 -6.64
N ALA A 116 9.73 2.66 -6.66
CA ALA A 116 11.06 3.26 -6.80
C ALA A 116 11.28 3.92 -8.17
N GLU A 117 10.85 3.25 -9.25
CA GLU A 117 10.92 3.80 -10.60
C GLU A 117 10.04 5.05 -10.76
N ALA A 118 8.81 4.99 -10.25
CA ALA A 118 7.87 6.11 -10.26
C ALA A 118 8.41 7.29 -9.44
N LYS A 119 9.08 7.04 -8.31
CA LYS A 119 9.75 8.09 -7.52
C LYS A 119 10.85 8.79 -8.32
N GLY A 120 11.73 8.03 -8.97
CA GLY A 120 12.77 8.61 -9.82
C GLY A 120 12.21 9.37 -11.03
N ALA A 121 11.10 8.91 -11.60
CA ALA A 121 10.39 9.64 -12.66
C ALA A 121 9.74 10.95 -12.14
N ALA A 122 9.12 10.91 -10.96
CA ALA A 122 8.52 12.07 -10.30
C ALA A 122 9.55 13.13 -9.92
N GLU A 123 10.73 12.75 -9.42
CA GLU A 123 11.81 13.68 -9.08
C GLU A 123 12.36 14.42 -10.32
N ARG A 124 12.49 13.70 -11.44
CA ARG A 124 12.89 14.29 -12.74
C ARG A 124 11.81 15.25 -13.25
N TRP A 125 10.57 14.78 -13.33
CA TRP A 125 9.44 15.62 -13.74
C TRP A 125 9.30 16.87 -12.86
N GLN A 126 9.42 16.73 -11.54
CA GLN A 126 9.37 17.86 -10.61
C GLN A 126 10.49 18.84 -10.88
N THR A 127 11.72 18.37 -11.05
CA THR A 127 12.87 19.25 -11.32
C THR A 127 12.66 20.08 -12.59
N ASP A 128 12.22 19.43 -13.68
CA ASP A 128 12.01 20.11 -14.95
C ASP A 128 10.80 21.08 -14.89
N ALA A 129 9.74 20.69 -14.18
CA ALA A 129 8.60 21.55 -13.92
C ALA A 129 8.98 22.78 -13.06
N GLU A 130 9.81 22.62 -12.03
CA GLU A 130 10.32 23.74 -11.23
C GLU A 130 11.12 24.74 -12.07
N ILE A 131 11.86 24.26 -13.08
CA ILE A 131 12.58 25.13 -14.03
C ILE A 131 11.60 25.91 -14.90
N LEU A 132 10.58 25.24 -15.47
CA LEU A 132 9.57 25.89 -16.32
C LEU A 132 8.72 26.91 -15.56
N LEU A 133 8.45 26.66 -14.28
CA LEU A 133 7.72 27.57 -13.41
C LEU A 133 8.58 28.75 -12.91
N GLY A 134 9.88 28.77 -13.23
CA GLY A 134 10.81 29.78 -12.75
C GLY A 134 11.14 29.67 -11.25
N ILE A 135 10.79 28.54 -10.63
CA ILE A 135 11.07 28.25 -9.20
C ILE A 135 12.54 27.87 -9.01
N ARG A 136 13.09 27.11 -9.97
CA ARG A 136 14.49 26.65 -9.95
C ARG A 136 15.27 27.28 -11.10
N ALA A 137 16.41 27.90 -10.77
CA ALA A 137 17.33 28.38 -11.79
C ALA A 137 18.02 27.20 -12.49
N ALA A 138 18.15 27.26 -13.82
CA ALA A 138 18.86 26.28 -14.62
C ALA A 138 19.58 26.93 -15.80
N GLN A 139 20.64 26.26 -16.27
CA GLN A 139 21.40 26.70 -17.45
C GLN A 139 20.68 26.37 -18.77
N ALA A 140 19.78 25.39 -18.74
CA ALA A 140 18.97 24.98 -19.87
C ALA A 140 17.51 24.85 -19.45
N ILE A 141 16.60 25.27 -20.31
CA ILE A 141 15.16 25.16 -20.11
C ILE A 141 14.69 23.87 -20.80
N PRO A 142 14.01 22.94 -20.09
CA PRO A 142 13.48 21.73 -20.69
C PRO A 142 12.39 22.06 -21.72
N THR A 143 12.27 21.25 -22.77
CA THR A 143 11.26 21.48 -23.82
C THR A 143 9.89 20.97 -23.39
N LEU A 144 8.83 21.54 -23.97
CA LEU A 144 7.45 21.09 -23.72
C LEU A 144 7.25 19.63 -24.14
N GLU A 145 7.89 19.18 -25.20
CA GLU A 145 7.87 17.79 -25.66
C GLU A 145 8.59 16.85 -24.66
N ALA A 146 9.70 17.30 -24.07
CA ALA A 146 10.39 16.53 -23.03
C ALA A 146 9.48 16.36 -21.80
N MET A 147 8.84 17.44 -21.36
CA MET A 147 7.87 17.39 -20.27
C MET A 147 6.70 16.48 -20.57
N SER A 148 6.07 16.61 -21.74
CA SER A 148 4.94 15.76 -22.13
C SER A 148 5.31 14.26 -22.07
N ARG A 149 6.53 13.89 -22.50
CA ARG A 149 7.02 12.51 -22.39
C ARG A 149 7.23 12.08 -20.93
N HIS A 150 7.79 12.94 -20.09
CA HIS A 150 7.95 12.64 -18.66
C HIS A 150 6.60 12.47 -17.97
N SER A 151 5.65 13.37 -18.22
CA SER A 151 4.30 13.31 -17.67
C SER A 151 3.55 12.05 -18.12
N ALA A 152 3.64 11.69 -19.41
CA ALA A 152 3.05 10.46 -19.93
C ALA A 152 3.69 9.19 -19.36
N GLY A 153 5.00 9.21 -19.12
CA GLY A 153 5.72 8.12 -18.46
C GLY A 153 5.24 7.92 -17.02
N LEU A 154 5.26 8.99 -16.23
CA LEU A 154 4.86 8.96 -14.83
C LEU A 154 3.38 8.59 -14.66
N ARG A 155 2.49 9.12 -15.52
CA ARG A 155 1.07 8.73 -15.50
C ARG A 155 0.91 7.22 -15.69
N ARG A 156 1.59 6.63 -16.68
CA ARG A 156 1.52 5.17 -16.90
C ARG A 156 2.00 4.36 -15.70
N GLN A 157 3.07 4.81 -15.03
CA GLN A 157 3.59 4.13 -13.85
C GLN A 157 2.63 4.21 -12.66
N LEU A 158 2.02 5.38 -12.44
CA LEU A 158 1.00 5.55 -11.40
C LEU A 158 -0.26 4.72 -11.69
N ASP A 159 -0.66 4.64 -12.96
CA ASP A 159 -1.81 3.83 -13.39
C ASP A 159 -1.55 2.33 -13.20
N GLU A 160 -0.33 1.87 -13.52
CA GLU A 160 0.09 0.50 -13.23
C GLU A 160 0.13 0.24 -11.72
N ALA A 161 0.59 1.19 -10.91
CA ALA A 161 0.62 1.05 -9.46
C ALA A 161 -0.77 0.91 -8.85
N VAL A 162 -1.74 1.75 -9.28
CA VAL A 162 -3.14 1.64 -8.86
C VAL A 162 -3.73 0.29 -9.30
N ALA A 163 -3.47 -0.15 -10.53
CA ALA A 163 -3.98 -1.42 -11.04
C ALA A 163 -3.40 -2.62 -10.27
N LEU A 164 -2.10 -2.61 -9.97
CA LEU A 164 -1.43 -3.66 -9.20
C LEU A 164 -1.93 -3.70 -7.75
N ALA A 165 -2.06 -2.54 -7.10
CA ALA A 165 -2.61 -2.45 -5.74
C ALA A 165 -4.04 -3.03 -5.69
N GLY A 166 -4.88 -2.70 -6.66
CA GLY A 166 -6.24 -3.25 -6.77
C GLY A 166 -6.27 -4.76 -7.05
N GLN A 167 -5.36 -5.28 -7.89
CA GLN A 167 -5.25 -6.73 -8.13
C GLN A 167 -4.79 -7.48 -6.88
N GLU A 168 -3.79 -6.96 -6.16
CA GLU A 168 -3.36 -7.54 -4.89
C GLU A 168 -4.50 -7.52 -3.85
N ALA A 169 -5.28 -6.44 -3.78
CA ALA A 169 -6.47 -6.36 -2.92
C ALA A 169 -7.47 -7.47 -3.19
N GLN A 170 -7.77 -7.72 -4.47
CA GLN A 170 -8.71 -8.74 -4.89
C GLN A 170 -8.20 -10.16 -4.60
N ILE A 171 -6.95 -10.46 -4.94
CA ILE A 171 -6.33 -11.77 -4.70
C ILE A 171 -6.33 -12.07 -3.20
N ARG A 172 -5.91 -11.12 -2.36
CA ARG A 172 -5.84 -11.33 -0.91
C ARG A 172 -7.22 -11.45 -0.26
N SER A 173 -8.22 -10.72 -0.74
CA SER A 173 -9.60 -10.86 -0.27
C SER A 173 -10.17 -12.25 -0.60
N ALA A 174 -9.91 -12.76 -1.80
CA ALA A 174 -10.31 -14.11 -2.18
C ALA A 174 -9.58 -15.20 -1.37
N GLU A 175 -8.28 -15.03 -1.11
CA GLU A 175 -7.49 -15.93 -0.26
C GLU A 175 -8.05 -15.97 1.17
N ALA A 176 -8.34 -14.80 1.76
CA ALA A 176 -8.97 -14.65 3.07
C ALA A 176 -10.32 -15.38 3.15
N GLU A 177 -11.21 -15.18 2.17
CA GLU A 177 -12.50 -15.86 2.11
C GLU A 177 -12.35 -17.38 1.99
N SER A 178 -11.41 -17.85 1.17
CA SER A 178 -11.16 -19.27 0.98
C SER A 178 -10.57 -19.94 2.23
N GLY A 179 -9.75 -19.22 3.00
CA GLY A 179 -9.20 -19.66 4.27
C GLY A 179 -10.27 -19.80 5.35
N LEU A 180 -11.18 -18.82 5.43
CA LEU A 180 -12.32 -18.87 6.35
C LEU A 180 -13.26 -20.04 6.03
N ARG A 181 -13.58 -20.25 4.75
CA ARG A 181 -14.42 -21.38 4.31
C ARG A 181 -13.80 -22.76 4.55
N ARG A 182 -12.48 -22.85 4.68
CA ARG A 182 -11.77 -24.11 5.03
C ARG A 182 -11.75 -24.40 6.54
N GLN A 183 -12.05 -23.39 7.38
CA GLN A 183 -12.07 -23.53 8.83
C GLN A 183 -13.48 -23.78 9.40
N ILE A 184 -14.53 -23.55 8.60
CA ILE A 184 -15.94 -23.87 8.91
C ILE A 184 -16.26 -25.26 8.35
#